data_AF-A0A542BRE7-F1
#
_entry.id   AF-A0A542BRE7-F1
#
_cell.length_a   1.000
_cell.length_b   1.000
_cell.length_c   1.000
_cell.angle_alpha   90.00
_cell.angle_beta   90.00
_cell.angle_gamma   90.00
#
_symmetry.space_group_name_H-M   'P 1'
#
loop_
_entity.id
_entity.type
_entity.pdbx_description
1 polymer ?
#
loop_
_entity_poly.entity_id
_entity_poly.type
_entity_poly.pdbx_seq_one_letter_code
_entity_poly.pdbx_strand_id
1 'polypeptide(L)'
;MTKRTDIQSGRLVYTEHLGWIDKGHAKGDDARKLWAQLLNEDSNPLIKDYFLVNYSQAMGTKHIRTGVHSQWKVKRGLSIETKRSIALSMMFCVSLQFEGLQSNSFYSSFTDSGFSCEDLISNLLGFYSVILPRNYLSLIRPKSKEYAFKIWDYYGPVGKYKNNELKALIFPDPEKFPNNAYPYKRGLPSYLSSIKPFSSYENDIVINTINSNLFLGVGLK
;
A
#
# COMPACT_ATOMS: atom_id res chain seq x y z
N MET A 1 -8.10 7.27 -10.58
CA MET A 1 -7.49 6.08 -11.18
C MET A 1 -6.27 6.49 -11.99
N THR A 2 -5.21 5.69 -11.98
CA THR A 2 -4.00 5.91 -12.77
C THR A 2 -4.31 5.83 -14.27
N LYS A 3 -3.75 6.74 -15.06
CA LYS A 3 -3.99 6.88 -16.50
C LYS A 3 -2.71 6.65 -17.29
N ARG A 4 -2.85 6.37 -18.58
CA ARG A 4 -1.72 6.25 -19.52
C ARG A 4 -0.81 7.49 -19.51
N THR A 5 -1.40 8.69 -19.36
CA THR A 5 -0.67 9.96 -19.26
C THR A 5 0.24 10.05 -18.02
N ASP A 6 -0.02 9.25 -16.97
CA ASP A 6 0.84 9.20 -15.78
C ASP A 6 2.20 8.53 -16.07
N ILE A 7 2.30 7.74 -17.15
CA ILE A 7 3.59 7.24 -17.67
C ILE A 7 4.42 8.41 -18.22
N GLN A 8 3.77 9.32 -18.95
CA GLN A 8 4.43 10.46 -19.56
C GLN A 8 4.98 11.42 -18.50
N SER A 9 4.19 11.71 -17.46
CA SER A 9 4.62 12.52 -16.31
C SER A 9 5.66 11.80 -15.43
N GLY A 10 5.82 10.49 -15.59
CA GLY A 10 6.71 9.66 -14.79
C GLY A 10 6.18 9.37 -13.38
N ARG A 11 4.90 9.65 -13.12
CA ARG A 11 4.19 9.26 -11.91
C ARG A 11 4.00 7.74 -11.86
N LEU A 12 3.54 7.15 -12.96
CA LEU A 12 3.44 5.70 -13.11
C LEU A 12 4.69 5.20 -13.85
N VAL A 13 5.37 4.22 -13.27
CA VAL A 13 6.56 3.59 -13.88
C VAL A 13 6.43 2.08 -13.89
N TYR A 14 7.02 1.44 -14.89
CA TYR A 14 7.16 -0.01 -14.93
C TYR A 14 8.56 -0.42 -14.47
N THR A 15 8.66 -1.52 -13.74
CA THR A 15 9.90 -1.97 -13.09
C THR A 15 10.13 -3.45 -13.31
N GLU A 16 11.40 -3.88 -13.30
CA GLU A 16 11.77 -5.29 -13.52
C GLU A 16 11.29 -6.22 -12.41
N HIS A 17 11.38 -5.76 -11.16
CA HIS A 17 11.15 -6.61 -10.00
C HIS A 17 9.73 -6.52 -9.46
N LEU A 18 9.04 -5.40 -9.65
CA LEU A 18 7.75 -5.12 -9.00
C LEU A 18 6.58 -4.92 -9.96
N GLY A 19 6.84 -4.81 -11.27
CA GLY A 19 5.81 -4.42 -12.23
C GLY A 19 5.51 -2.93 -12.14
N TRP A 20 4.22 -2.57 -12.15
CA TRP A 20 3.75 -1.19 -12.08
C TRP A 20 3.92 -0.57 -10.68
N ILE A 21 4.39 0.67 -10.63
CA ILE A 21 4.54 1.48 -9.41
C ILE A 21 4.00 2.89 -9.66
N ASP A 22 3.07 3.33 -8.81
CA ASP A 22 2.67 4.75 -8.70
C ASP A 22 3.56 5.44 -7.66
N LYS A 23 4.42 6.35 -8.12
CA LYS A 23 5.31 7.15 -7.24
C LYS A 23 4.56 8.06 -6.29
N GLY A 24 3.31 8.41 -6.59
CA GLY A 24 2.43 9.13 -5.68
C GLY A 24 2.11 8.33 -4.43
N HIS A 25 1.85 7.03 -4.58
CA HIS A 25 1.64 6.09 -3.48
C HIS A 25 2.96 5.72 -2.79
N ALA A 26 4.06 5.63 -3.55
CA ALA A 26 5.37 5.29 -3.00
C ALA A 26 6.08 6.41 -2.20
N LYS A 27 5.41 7.53 -1.86
CA LYS A 27 5.98 8.63 -1.06
C LYS A 27 6.20 8.26 0.41
N GLY A 28 5.37 7.35 0.94
CA GLY A 28 5.42 6.91 2.34
C GLY A 28 4.96 7.94 3.37
N ASP A 29 4.18 8.95 2.99
CA ASP A 29 3.70 9.98 3.93
C ASP A 29 2.82 9.38 5.05
N ASP A 30 1.99 8.40 4.70
CA ASP A 30 1.15 7.63 5.61
C ASP A 30 2.00 6.71 6.52
N ALA A 31 2.98 6.01 5.94
CA ALA A 31 3.93 5.18 6.68
C ALA A 31 4.77 6.01 7.66
N ARG A 32 5.14 7.24 7.31
CA ARG A 32 5.87 8.16 8.21
C ARG A 32 5.05 8.53 9.43
N LYS A 33 3.77 8.82 9.25
CA LYS A 33 2.84 9.12 10.36
C LYS A 33 2.59 7.89 11.24
N LEU A 34 2.44 6.72 10.63
CA LEU A 34 2.32 5.44 11.35
C LEU A 34 3.57 5.16 12.19
N TRP A 35 4.74 5.30 11.56
CA TRP A 35 6.01 5.02 12.21
C TRP A 35 6.30 5.99 13.35
N ALA A 36 6.00 7.27 13.19
CA ALA A 36 6.13 8.26 14.26
C ALA A 36 5.31 7.90 15.51
N GLN A 37 4.04 7.46 15.35
CA GLN A 37 3.22 7.02 16.48
C GLN A 37 3.84 5.83 17.22
N LEU A 38 4.37 4.85 16.48
CA LEU A 38 5.03 3.67 17.06
C LEU A 38 6.34 4.02 17.77
N LEU A 39 7.06 5.04 17.32
CA LEU A 39 8.29 5.48 17.96
C LEU A 39 8.03 6.34 19.20
N ASN A 40 7.08 7.27 19.13
CA ASN A 40 6.78 8.20 20.22
C ASN A 40 6.09 7.52 21.40
N GLU A 41 5.30 6.48 21.13
CA GLU A 41 4.49 5.78 22.14
C GLU A 41 3.64 6.76 22.98
N ASP A 42 2.87 7.64 22.31
CA ASP A 42 2.17 8.74 23.00
C ASP A 42 1.37 8.26 24.23
N SER A 43 1.48 9.02 25.32
CA SER A 43 0.83 8.68 26.59
C SER A 43 -0.68 8.82 26.51
N ASN A 44 -1.41 7.83 27.02
CA ASN A 44 -2.85 7.93 27.19
C ASN A 44 -3.21 7.55 28.64
N PRO A 45 -3.75 8.49 29.44
CA PRO A 45 -4.05 8.26 30.86
C PRO A 45 -5.04 7.12 31.12
N LEU A 46 -5.86 6.74 30.12
CA LEU A 46 -6.93 5.76 30.25
C LEU A 46 -6.49 4.32 29.93
N ILE A 47 -5.33 4.13 29.30
CA ILE A 47 -4.82 2.80 28.90
C ILE A 47 -3.39 2.59 29.40
N LYS A 48 -3.28 2.20 30.68
CA LYS A 48 -2.01 1.88 31.33
C LYS A 48 -1.26 0.80 30.53
N ASP A 49 0.05 0.97 30.33
CA ASP A 49 0.97 0.06 29.61
C ASP A 49 0.81 -0.04 28.08
N TYR A 50 -0.19 0.65 27.50
CA TYR A 50 -0.44 0.69 26.06
C TYR A 50 -0.44 2.11 25.50
N PHE A 51 -0.44 2.22 24.18
CA PHE A 51 -0.74 3.43 23.43
C PHE A 51 -1.60 3.10 22.21
N LEU A 52 -2.30 4.11 21.68
CA LEU A 52 -3.13 3.96 20.49
C LEU A 52 -2.32 4.30 19.25
N VAL A 53 -2.40 3.44 18.24
CA VAL A 53 -1.81 3.65 16.93
C VAL A 53 -2.92 3.68 15.90
N ASN A 54 -2.95 4.73 15.10
CA ASN A 54 -3.97 4.94 14.08
C ASN A 54 -3.33 4.83 12.69
N TYR A 55 -4.01 4.12 11.80
CA TYR A 55 -3.65 4.09 10.39
C TYR A 55 -4.91 4.19 9.53
N SER A 56 -4.85 4.98 8.46
CA SER A 56 -5.97 5.17 7.57
C SER A 56 -5.53 5.34 6.14
N GLN A 57 -6.30 4.77 5.24
CA GLN A 57 -6.19 5.00 3.80
C GLN A 57 -7.51 5.54 3.30
N ALA A 58 -7.45 6.54 2.42
CA ALA A 58 -8.64 7.15 1.84
C ALA A 58 -8.44 7.41 0.35
N MET A 59 -9.52 7.28 -0.42
CA MET A 59 -9.62 7.78 -1.78
C MET A 59 -10.80 8.73 -1.89
N GLY A 60 -10.73 9.66 -2.84
CA GLY A 60 -11.78 10.63 -3.04
C GLY A 60 -11.36 11.82 -3.87
N THR A 61 -12.35 12.59 -4.27
CA THR A 61 -12.13 13.93 -4.85
C THR A 61 -11.95 14.94 -3.72
N LYS A 62 -11.76 16.23 -4.05
CA LYS A 62 -11.69 17.29 -3.04
C LYS A 62 -12.93 17.36 -2.15
N HIS A 63 -14.09 16.87 -2.62
CA HIS A 63 -15.38 17.06 -1.96
C HIS A 63 -15.89 15.83 -1.19
N ILE A 64 -15.56 14.62 -1.65
CA ILE A 64 -15.99 13.37 -1.02
C ILE A 64 -14.78 12.49 -0.86
N ARG A 65 -14.47 12.11 0.38
CA ARG A 65 -13.43 11.11 0.70
C ARG A 65 -14.08 9.93 1.41
N THR A 66 -13.78 8.74 0.90
CA THR A 66 -14.12 7.46 1.50
C THR A 66 -12.82 6.80 1.94
N GLY A 67 -12.77 6.32 3.18
CA GLY A 67 -11.55 5.73 3.73
C GLY A 67 -11.81 4.59 4.68
N VAL A 68 -10.78 3.76 4.86
CA VAL A 68 -10.66 2.81 5.95
C VAL A 68 -9.77 3.41 7.00
N HIS A 69 -10.18 3.25 8.25
CA HIS A 69 -9.39 3.58 9.41
C HIS A 69 -9.29 2.35 10.31
N SER A 70 -8.13 2.18 10.92
CA SER A 70 -7.89 1.16 11.93
C SER A 70 -7.12 1.77 13.10
N GLN A 71 -7.52 1.41 14.31
CA GLN A 71 -6.89 1.83 15.55
C GLN A 71 -6.47 0.60 16.36
N TRP A 72 -5.18 0.46 16.64
CA TRP A 72 -4.62 -0.66 17.38
C TRP A 72 -4.12 -0.18 18.75
N LYS A 73 -4.35 -0.96 19.79
CA LYS A 73 -3.66 -0.78 21.09
C LYS A 73 -2.36 -1.57 21.04
N VAL A 74 -1.24 -0.88 21.24
CA VAL A 74 0.11 -1.47 21.18
C VAL A 74 0.77 -1.34 22.53
N LYS A 75 1.37 -2.43 23.03
CA LYS A 75 2.11 -2.43 24.30
C LYS A 75 3.33 -1.52 24.21
N ARG A 76 3.68 -0.86 25.32
CA ARG A 76 4.86 0.02 25.41
C ARG A 76 6.17 -0.76 25.43
N GLY A 77 7.25 -0.08 25.07
CA GLY A 77 8.62 -0.60 25.21
C GLY A 77 8.96 -1.78 24.30
N LEU A 78 8.19 -1.98 23.22
CA LEU A 78 8.46 -3.06 22.26
C LEU A 78 9.74 -2.79 21.47
N SER A 79 10.41 -3.88 21.07
CA SER A 79 11.59 -3.79 20.22
C SER A 79 11.29 -3.09 18.89
N ILE A 80 12.30 -2.48 18.28
CA ILE A 80 12.16 -1.82 16.98
C ILE A 80 11.66 -2.81 15.92
N GLU A 81 12.13 -4.06 15.91
CA GLU A 81 11.71 -5.08 14.95
C GLU A 81 10.24 -5.48 15.13
N THR A 82 9.78 -5.57 16.38
CA THR A 82 8.36 -5.80 16.69
C THR A 82 7.52 -4.64 16.17
N LYS A 83 7.92 -3.39 16.42
CA LYS A 83 7.22 -2.21 15.90
C LYS A 83 7.16 -2.19 14.38
N ARG A 84 8.25 -2.56 13.68
CA ARG A 84 8.27 -2.67 12.20
C ARG A 84 7.26 -3.70 11.69
N SER A 85 7.20 -4.84 12.35
CA SER A 85 6.29 -5.93 12.01
C SER A 85 4.83 -5.50 12.23
N ILE A 86 4.54 -4.80 13.34
CA ILE A 86 3.22 -4.23 13.63
C ILE A 86 2.84 -3.18 12.58
N ALA A 87 3.75 -2.27 12.24
CA ALA A 87 3.51 -1.26 11.21
C ALA A 87 3.15 -1.90 9.86
N LEU A 88 3.89 -2.95 9.46
CA LEU A 88 3.62 -3.66 8.21
C LEU A 88 2.24 -4.32 8.24
N SER A 89 1.88 -4.97 9.34
CA SER A 89 0.56 -5.58 9.49
C SER A 89 -0.57 -4.56 9.46
N MET A 90 -0.43 -3.41 10.10
CA MET A 90 -1.43 -2.33 10.04
C MET A 90 -1.62 -1.81 8.62
N MET A 91 -0.53 -1.51 7.92
CA MET A 91 -0.55 -1.04 6.53
C MET A 91 -1.24 -2.07 5.62
N PHE A 92 -0.84 -3.33 5.74
CA PHE A 92 -1.38 -4.41 4.91
C PHE A 92 -2.86 -4.68 5.22
N CYS A 93 -3.24 -4.77 6.49
CA CYS A 93 -4.63 -5.00 6.92
C CYS A 93 -5.58 -3.91 6.40
N VAL A 94 -5.20 -2.63 6.55
CA VAL A 94 -6.00 -1.52 6.05
C VAL A 94 -6.08 -1.51 4.52
N SER A 95 -4.98 -1.86 3.82
CA SER A 95 -4.98 -1.97 2.35
C SER A 95 -5.97 -3.03 1.85
N LEU A 96 -6.04 -4.19 2.52
CA LEU A 96 -6.99 -5.25 2.18
C LEU A 96 -8.44 -4.86 2.48
N GLN A 97 -8.70 -4.25 3.64
CA GLN A 97 -10.04 -3.78 3.99
C GLN A 97 -10.53 -2.70 3.02
N PHE A 98 -9.61 -1.83 2.58
CA PHE A 98 -9.90 -0.76 1.65
C PHE A 98 -10.31 -1.28 0.27
N GLU A 99 -9.61 -2.31 -0.23
CA GLU A 99 -10.02 -3.05 -1.43
C GLU A 99 -11.41 -3.69 -1.27
N GLY A 100 -11.64 -4.38 -0.14
CA GLY A 100 -12.92 -5.03 0.14
C GLY A 100 -14.11 -4.07 0.08
N LEU A 101 -13.97 -2.87 0.66
CA LEU A 101 -15.02 -1.84 0.59
C LEU A 101 -15.27 -1.32 -0.83
N GLN A 102 -14.22 -1.16 -1.63
CA GLN A 102 -14.35 -0.68 -3.01
C GLN A 102 -14.83 -1.74 -4.00
N SER A 103 -14.68 -3.03 -3.65
CA SER A 103 -15.27 -4.13 -4.42
C SER A 103 -16.80 -4.20 -4.30
N ASN A 104 -17.36 -3.53 -3.27
CA ASN A 104 -18.80 -3.54 -3.03
C ASN A 104 -19.51 -2.60 -4.04
N SER A 105 -20.39 -3.19 -4.86
CA SER A 105 -21.03 -2.58 -6.05
C SER A 105 -21.72 -1.23 -5.78
N PHE A 106 -22.21 -1.04 -4.55
CA PHE A 106 -22.86 0.20 -4.12
C PHE A 106 -21.89 1.40 -4.06
N TYR A 107 -20.58 1.18 -3.86
CA TYR A 107 -19.56 2.24 -3.75
C TYR A 107 -18.68 2.39 -5.00
N SER A 108 -18.48 1.32 -5.77
CA SER A 108 -17.79 1.39 -7.07
C SER A 108 -18.54 2.30 -8.07
N SER A 109 -19.86 2.39 -7.96
CA SER A 109 -20.71 3.25 -8.78
C SER A 109 -20.54 4.76 -8.48
N PHE A 110 -20.06 5.13 -7.29
CA PHE A 110 -19.81 6.54 -6.90
C PHE A 110 -18.35 6.96 -7.04
N THR A 111 -17.42 6.00 -7.14
CA THR A 111 -15.98 6.27 -7.19
C THR A 111 -15.34 5.51 -8.35
N ASP A 112 -15.01 6.22 -9.42
CA ASP A 112 -14.38 5.68 -10.64
C ASP A 112 -12.87 5.41 -10.43
N SER A 113 -12.48 4.99 -9.22
CA SER A 113 -11.09 4.76 -8.81
C SER A 113 -11.02 3.64 -7.77
N GLY A 114 -11.06 2.39 -8.25
CA GLY A 114 -10.86 1.21 -7.41
C GLY A 114 -9.37 0.92 -7.16
N PHE A 115 -9.09 0.17 -6.08
CA PHE A 115 -7.79 -0.40 -5.74
C PHE A 115 -7.18 -1.11 -6.95
N SER A 116 -6.01 -0.68 -7.40
CA SER A 116 -5.34 -1.15 -8.62
C SER A 116 -4.13 -2.01 -8.29
N CYS A 117 -3.61 -2.77 -9.27
CA CYS A 117 -2.55 -3.75 -9.01
C CYS A 117 -1.24 -3.16 -8.46
N GLU A 118 -1.00 -1.87 -8.72
CA GLU A 118 0.17 -1.15 -8.25
C GLU A 118 0.04 -0.63 -6.82
N ASP A 119 -1.17 -0.48 -6.28
CA ASP A 119 -1.42 0.31 -5.06
C ASP A 119 -0.70 -0.30 -3.84
N LEU A 120 -0.94 -1.58 -3.56
CA LEU A 120 -0.32 -2.26 -2.41
C LEU A 120 1.20 -2.23 -2.48
N ILE A 121 1.76 -2.52 -3.66
CA ILE A 121 3.21 -2.64 -3.85
C ILE A 121 3.86 -1.25 -3.85
N SER A 122 3.18 -0.22 -4.33
CA SER A 122 3.63 1.17 -4.25
C SER A 122 3.63 1.66 -2.81
N ASN A 123 2.55 1.40 -2.05
CA ASN A 123 2.49 1.71 -0.61
C ASN A 123 3.59 0.96 0.16
N LEU A 124 3.82 -0.32 -0.15
CA LEU A 124 4.90 -1.12 0.43
C LEU A 124 6.28 -0.51 0.15
N LEU A 125 6.53 -0.03 -1.07
CA LEU A 125 7.78 0.64 -1.43
C LEU A 125 7.98 1.92 -0.60
N GLY A 126 6.92 2.73 -0.46
CA GLY A 126 6.91 3.92 0.39
C GLY A 126 7.16 3.58 1.87
N PHE A 127 6.50 2.54 2.38
CA PHE A 127 6.69 2.02 3.73
C PHE A 127 8.15 1.66 4.02
N TYR A 128 8.77 0.86 3.14
CA TYR A 128 10.17 0.49 3.31
C TYR A 128 11.11 1.70 3.24
N SER A 129 10.83 2.68 2.37
CA SER A 129 11.63 3.92 2.28
C SER A 129 11.63 4.75 3.57
N VAL A 130 10.58 4.63 4.40
CA VAL A 130 10.47 5.30 5.69
C VAL A 130 11.11 4.48 6.81
N ILE A 131 10.81 3.18 6.86
CA ILE A 131 11.17 2.34 8.01
C ILE A 131 12.60 1.81 7.94
N LEU A 132 13.11 1.59 6.73
CA LEU A 132 14.48 1.18 6.46
C LEU A 132 15.08 2.12 5.39
N PRO A 133 15.36 3.40 5.70
CA PRO A 133 15.70 4.41 4.70
C PRO A 133 16.84 4.01 3.77
N ARG A 134 16.52 3.83 2.49
CA ARG A 134 17.44 3.49 1.39
C ARG A 134 16.89 4.03 0.08
N ASN A 135 17.73 4.11 -0.95
CA ASN A 135 17.29 4.47 -2.30
C ASN A 135 16.62 3.26 -2.99
N TYR A 136 15.38 2.97 -2.60
CA TYR A 136 14.61 1.86 -3.16
C TYR A 136 14.26 2.02 -4.65
N LEU A 137 14.11 3.27 -5.13
CA LEU A 137 13.82 3.53 -6.54
C LEU A 137 14.96 3.06 -7.47
N SER A 138 16.20 3.10 -7.01
CA SER A 138 17.33 2.53 -7.75
C SER A 138 17.35 0.99 -7.70
N LEU A 139 16.86 0.37 -6.62
CA LEU A 139 16.86 -1.09 -6.44
C LEU A 139 15.80 -1.82 -7.27
N ILE A 140 14.66 -1.17 -7.53
CA ILE A 140 13.54 -1.76 -8.28
C ILE A 140 13.78 -1.87 -9.79
N ARG A 141 14.88 -1.29 -10.30
CA ARG A 141 15.27 -1.32 -11.72
C ARG A 141 14.13 -0.82 -12.63
N PRO A 142 13.84 0.49 -12.61
CA PRO A 142 12.84 1.06 -13.50
C PRO A 142 13.22 0.81 -14.96
N LYS A 143 12.22 0.45 -15.78
CA LYS A 143 12.37 0.34 -17.23
C LYS A 143 12.15 1.70 -17.89
N SER A 144 12.49 1.80 -19.17
CA SER A 144 12.28 3.03 -19.94
C SER A 144 10.80 3.35 -20.11
N LYS A 145 10.46 4.60 -20.45
CA LYS A 145 9.07 5.01 -20.69
C LYS A 145 8.47 4.28 -21.89
N GLU A 146 9.27 4.03 -22.93
CA GLU A 146 8.87 3.30 -24.12
C GLU A 146 8.47 1.87 -23.75
N TYR A 147 9.25 1.22 -22.88
CA TYR A 147 8.89 -0.10 -22.36
C TYR A 147 7.60 -0.05 -21.54
N ALA A 148 7.43 0.95 -20.67
CA ALA A 148 6.18 1.12 -19.91
C ALA A 148 4.97 1.32 -20.85
N PHE A 149 5.08 2.16 -21.88
CA PHE A 149 4.03 2.31 -22.88
C PHE A 149 3.75 1.00 -23.61
N LYS A 150 4.76 0.24 -24.00
CA LYS A 150 4.58 -1.09 -24.60
C LYS A 150 3.73 -2.02 -23.71
N ILE A 151 4.08 -2.12 -22.42
CA ILE A 151 3.29 -2.92 -21.47
C ILE A 151 1.86 -2.38 -21.36
N TRP A 152 1.69 -1.07 -21.21
CA TRP A 152 0.36 -0.48 -21.09
C TRP A 152 -0.50 -0.71 -22.34
N ASP A 153 0.07 -0.54 -23.53
CA ASP A 153 -0.68 -0.60 -24.79
C ASP A 153 -1.11 -2.04 -25.11
N TYR A 154 -0.34 -3.04 -24.66
CA TYR A 154 -0.70 -4.45 -24.80
C TYR A 154 -1.71 -4.93 -23.74
N TYR A 155 -1.44 -4.66 -22.46
CA TYR A 155 -2.25 -5.18 -21.34
C TYR A 155 -3.43 -4.28 -20.97
N GLY A 156 -3.37 -3.00 -21.35
CA GLY A 156 -4.35 -1.99 -20.99
C GLY A 156 -4.14 -1.38 -19.59
N PRO A 157 -5.15 -0.65 -19.10
CA PRO A 157 -5.06 0.08 -17.84
C PRO A 157 -4.80 -0.80 -16.62
N VAL A 158 -3.89 -0.35 -15.76
CA VAL A 158 -3.50 -1.04 -14.52
C VAL A 158 -4.67 -1.33 -13.57
N GLY A 159 -5.70 -0.47 -13.56
CA GLY A 159 -6.89 -0.64 -12.71
C GLY A 159 -7.76 -1.86 -13.05
N LYS A 160 -7.57 -2.46 -14.23
CA LYS A 160 -8.19 -3.74 -14.62
C LYS A 160 -7.66 -4.91 -13.81
N TYR A 161 -6.46 -4.77 -13.24
CA TYR A 161 -5.79 -5.80 -12.47
C TYR A 161 -5.87 -5.48 -10.99
N LYS A 162 -6.07 -6.51 -10.16
CA LYS A 162 -6.08 -6.39 -8.69
C LYS A 162 -4.89 -7.14 -8.11
N ASN A 163 -4.30 -6.61 -7.05
CA ASN A 163 -3.21 -7.27 -6.36
C ASN A 163 -3.30 -7.04 -4.84
N ASN A 164 -3.78 -8.07 -4.16
CA ASN A 164 -4.03 -8.10 -2.73
C ASN A 164 -3.02 -8.97 -1.97
N GLU A 165 -1.91 -9.32 -2.61
CA GLU A 165 -0.84 -10.10 -1.99
C GLU A 165 0.43 -9.25 -1.88
N LEU A 166 1.25 -9.53 -0.87
CA LEU A 166 2.63 -9.05 -0.79
C LEU A 166 3.51 -9.81 -1.81
N LYS A 167 3.15 -9.69 -3.09
CA LYS A 167 3.81 -10.25 -4.27
C LYS A 167 3.73 -9.23 -5.40
N ALA A 168 4.77 -9.14 -6.20
CA ALA A 168 4.77 -8.31 -7.39
C ALA A 168 3.86 -8.93 -8.46
N LEU A 169 3.04 -8.12 -9.14
CA LEU A 169 2.34 -8.54 -10.35
C LEU A 169 3.16 -8.13 -11.57
N ILE A 170 3.76 -9.13 -12.23
CA ILE A 170 4.65 -8.94 -13.37
C ILE A 170 3.88 -9.12 -14.66
N PHE A 171 4.08 -8.18 -15.60
CA PHE A 171 3.57 -8.18 -16.95
C PHE A 171 4.71 -8.56 -17.91
N PRO A 172 4.71 -9.78 -18.48
CA PRO A 172 5.74 -10.21 -19.42
C PRO A 172 5.89 -9.28 -20.63
N ASP A 173 7.04 -9.33 -21.30
CA ASP A 173 7.22 -8.62 -22.56
C ASP A 173 6.42 -9.33 -23.67
N PRO A 174 5.40 -8.69 -24.27
CA PRO A 174 4.53 -9.34 -25.25
C PRO A 174 5.26 -9.69 -26.56
N GLU A 175 6.35 -8.98 -26.89
CA GLU A 175 7.15 -9.26 -28.09
C GLU A 175 8.07 -10.48 -27.90
N LYS A 176 8.49 -10.75 -26.67
CA LYS A 176 9.35 -11.91 -26.35
C LYS A 176 8.57 -13.19 -26.14
N PHE A 177 7.32 -13.07 -25.68
CA PHE A 177 6.44 -14.21 -25.40
C PHE A 177 5.14 -14.12 -26.20
N PRO A 178 5.21 -14.07 -27.55
CA PRO A 178 4.01 -13.99 -28.37
C PRO A 178 3.11 -15.20 -28.07
N ASN A 179 1.83 -14.95 -27.81
CA ASN A 179 0.79 -15.93 -27.48
C ASN A 179 0.82 -16.54 -26.06
N ASN A 180 1.76 -16.16 -25.18
CA ASN A 180 1.76 -16.64 -23.79
C ASN A 180 2.18 -15.58 -22.75
N ALA A 181 2.05 -14.31 -23.11
CA ALA A 181 2.42 -13.19 -22.24
C ALA A 181 1.30 -12.89 -21.23
N TYR A 182 1.06 -13.76 -20.25
CA TYR A 182 0.07 -13.55 -19.18
C TYR A 182 0.67 -12.94 -17.92
N PRO A 183 0.01 -11.95 -17.27
CA PRO A 183 0.49 -11.41 -16.01
C PRO A 183 0.55 -12.50 -14.92
N TYR A 184 1.59 -12.47 -14.08
CA TYR A 184 1.79 -13.47 -13.02
C TYR A 184 2.36 -12.87 -11.74
N LYS A 185 2.08 -13.50 -10.61
CA LYS A 185 2.59 -13.09 -9.30
C LYS A 185 4.01 -13.63 -9.07
N ARG A 186 4.89 -12.78 -8.55
CA ARG A 186 6.27 -13.13 -8.17
C ARG A 186 6.52 -12.73 -6.72
N GLY A 187 7.30 -13.54 -5.99
CA GLY A 187 7.75 -13.18 -4.65
C GLY A 187 8.49 -11.84 -4.62
N LEU A 188 8.36 -11.12 -3.52
CA LEU A 188 9.05 -9.84 -3.34
C LEU A 188 10.57 -10.05 -3.27
N PRO A 189 11.36 -9.09 -3.78
CA PRO A 189 12.81 -9.13 -3.61
C PRO A 189 13.19 -9.06 -2.13
N SER A 190 14.39 -9.54 -1.78
CA SER A 190 14.88 -9.60 -0.38
C SER A 190 14.82 -8.24 0.33
N TYR A 191 15.13 -7.15 -0.38
CA TYR A 191 15.11 -5.80 0.15
C TYR A 191 13.70 -5.25 0.45
N LEU A 192 12.63 -5.92 0.01
CA LEU A 192 11.23 -5.61 0.34
C LEU A 192 10.53 -6.77 1.07
N SER A 193 11.28 -7.75 1.57
CA SER A 193 10.74 -8.89 2.32
C SER A 193 11.46 -9.17 3.63
N SER A 194 12.32 -8.25 4.08
CA SER A 194 13.08 -8.36 5.33
C SER A 194 12.22 -8.13 6.57
N ILE A 195 11.15 -7.33 6.49
CA ILE A 195 10.16 -7.17 7.55
C ILE A 195 9.04 -8.18 7.29
N LYS A 196 8.68 -8.97 8.29
CA LYS A 196 7.56 -9.90 8.22
C LYS A 196 6.33 -9.28 8.88
N PRO A 197 5.10 -9.52 8.36
CA PRO A 197 3.90 -9.15 9.07
C PRO A 197 3.94 -9.74 10.48
N PHE A 198 3.54 -8.94 11.46
CA PHE A 198 3.38 -9.39 12.83
C PHE A 198 2.42 -10.57 12.91
N SER A 199 2.91 -11.69 13.44
CA SER A 199 2.18 -12.97 13.54
C SER A 199 2.06 -13.50 14.97
N SER A 200 2.74 -12.90 15.96
CA SER A 200 2.61 -13.27 17.36
C SER A 200 1.43 -12.50 17.97
N TYR A 201 0.24 -13.07 17.90
CA TYR A 201 -0.90 -12.59 18.68
C TYR A 201 -0.86 -13.15 20.11
N GLU A 202 0.32 -13.19 20.73
CA GLU A 202 0.39 -13.35 22.19
C GLU A 202 -0.54 -12.29 22.80
N ASN A 203 -1.45 -12.75 23.68
CA ASN A 203 -2.71 -12.08 24.04
C ASN A 203 -2.59 -10.65 24.61
N ASP A 204 -1.40 -10.06 24.71
CA ASP A 204 -1.15 -8.77 25.34
C ASP A 204 -0.19 -7.84 24.55
N ILE A 205 0.29 -8.21 23.34
CA ILE A 205 1.23 -7.34 22.59
C ILE A 205 0.48 -6.31 21.74
N VAL A 206 -0.55 -6.77 21.04
CA VAL A 206 -1.44 -5.95 20.21
C VAL A 206 -2.87 -6.36 20.47
N ILE A 207 -3.69 -5.41 20.90
CA ILE A 207 -5.14 -5.60 20.97
C ILE A 207 -5.74 -4.84 19.80
N ASN A 208 -6.22 -5.59 18.82
CA ASN A 208 -6.81 -5.03 17.62
C ASN A 208 -8.27 -4.65 17.89
N THR A 209 -8.51 -3.38 18.18
CA THR A 209 -9.86 -2.80 18.14
C THR A 209 -10.16 -2.39 16.71
N ILE A 210 -10.59 -3.32 15.86
CA ILE A 210 -11.09 -2.97 14.52
C ILE A 210 -12.44 -2.26 14.69
N ASN A 211 -12.41 -0.95 14.90
CA ASN A 211 -13.50 -0.10 14.49
C ASN A 211 -13.21 0.34 13.05
N SER A 212 -13.62 -0.51 12.09
CA SER A 212 -13.68 -0.13 10.69
C SER A 212 -14.81 0.89 10.52
N ASN A 213 -14.54 2.13 10.89
CA ASN A 213 -15.46 3.22 10.65
C ASN A 213 -15.21 3.71 9.22
N LEU A 214 -16.21 3.48 8.36
CA LEU A 214 -16.29 4.15 7.07
C LEU A 214 -16.54 5.64 7.35
N PHE A 215 -15.56 6.49 7.04
CA PHE A 215 -15.76 7.92 7.14
C PHE A 215 -16.09 8.48 5.76
N LEU A 216 -17.27 9.10 5.64
CA LEU A 216 -17.60 10.00 4.53
C LEU A 216 -17.24 11.43 4.96
N GLY A 217 -16.13 11.95 4.45
CA GLY A 217 -15.75 13.34 4.68
C GLY A 217 -16.30 14.24 3.59
N VAL A 218 -17.14 15.23 3.95
CA VAL A 218 -17.50 16.34 3.07
C VAL A 218 -16.48 17.45 3.27
N GLY A 219 -15.67 17.73 2.25
CA GLY A 219 -14.70 18.83 2.31
C GLY A 219 -15.41 20.19 2.28
N LEU A 220 -15.52 20.87 3.42
CA LEU A 220 -15.87 22.29 3.46
C LEU A 220 -14.62 23.12 3.11
N LYS A 221 -14.82 24.14 2.27
CA LYS A 221 -13.78 25.03 1.74
C LYS A 221 -13.09 25.82 2.84
#